data_AF-A0A673VBB5-F1
#
_entry.id   AF-A0A673VBB5-F1
#
_cell.length_a   1.000
_cell.length_b   1.000
_cell.length_c   1.000
_cell.angle_alpha   90.00
_cell.angle_beta   90.00
_cell.angle_gamma   90.00
#
_symmetry.space_group_name_H-M   'P 1'
#
loop_
_entity.id
_entity.type
_entity.pdbx_description
1 polymer ?
#
loop_
_entity_poly.entity_id
_entity_poly.type
_entity_poly.pdbx_seq_one_letter_code
_entity_poly.pdbx_strand_id
1 'polypeptide(L)'
;MSKPRGRGRGPGTVGPPVRSIRPFKSSEQYLEAMKEDLAEWLRDLYGLDIDAANFLHVLETGLVLCRHANAITEAALAFLAQAPAQAQRIPLPRAGVSCNGAAQPGTFQARDNVSNFIQWCRKEMDIQEVVMFETEDLVLRKNVKNVVLCLLELGRRAWRFGVAAPTLVRLEEEIDEELRQELALPLPQPGPDGAESHQPLQVPSSVLHGQGV
;
A
#
# COMPACT_ATOMS: atom_id res chain seq x y z
N MET A 1 4.44 65.75 2.10
CA MET A 1 4.78 65.38 0.70
C MET A 1 6.25 64.93 0.74
N SER A 2 6.71 63.74 0.39
CA SER A 2 6.20 62.60 -0.37
C SER A 2 6.97 61.31 -0.01
N LYS A 3 6.36 60.18 -0.36
CA LYS A 3 6.56 58.75 0.01
C LYS A 3 7.96 58.12 -0.14
N PRO A 4 8.23 56.98 0.54
CA PRO A 4 9.34 56.08 0.24
C PRO A 4 9.01 55.15 -0.94
N ARG A 5 10.04 54.84 -1.76
CA ARG A 5 9.98 53.87 -2.87
C ARG A 5 10.00 52.44 -2.32
N GLY A 6 8.97 51.67 -2.66
CA GLY A 6 8.88 50.24 -2.38
C GLY A 6 9.94 49.44 -3.14
N ARG A 7 10.56 48.47 -2.45
CA ARG A 7 11.36 47.42 -3.09
C ARG A 7 10.42 46.32 -3.57
N GLY A 8 10.53 46.03 -4.86
CA GLY A 8 9.73 45.04 -5.57
C GLY A 8 9.89 43.64 -5.00
N ARG A 9 8.75 42.97 -4.85
CA ARG A 9 8.59 41.55 -4.59
C ARG A 9 9.09 40.79 -5.82
N GLY A 10 10.12 39.94 -5.65
CA GLY A 10 10.60 39.07 -6.71
C GLY A 10 9.51 38.08 -7.16
N PRO A 11 9.53 37.64 -8.43
CA PRO A 11 8.55 36.67 -8.92
C PRO A 11 8.82 35.32 -8.26
N GLY A 12 7.80 34.80 -7.58
CA GLY A 12 7.79 33.43 -7.07
C GLY A 12 7.99 32.47 -8.24
N THR A 13 8.95 31.57 -8.10
CA THR A 13 9.14 30.44 -8.99
C THR A 13 7.86 29.61 -8.98
N VAL A 14 7.10 29.68 -10.07
CA VAL A 14 5.97 28.78 -10.32
C VAL A 14 6.59 27.39 -10.48
N GLY A 15 6.48 26.56 -9.44
CA GLY A 15 6.82 25.15 -9.54
C GLY A 15 6.00 24.50 -10.66
N PRO A 16 6.49 23.40 -11.25
CA PRO A 16 5.78 22.73 -12.33
C PRO A 16 4.36 22.39 -11.87
N PRO A 17 3.33 22.58 -12.73
CA PRO A 17 1.96 22.33 -12.35
C PRO A 17 1.83 20.85 -11.96
N VAL A 18 1.39 20.61 -10.73
CA VAL A 18 0.97 19.29 -10.27
C VAL A 18 -0.10 18.83 -11.25
N ARG A 19 0.24 17.86 -12.11
CA ARG A 19 -0.73 17.27 -13.02
C ARG A 19 -1.78 16.57 -12.16
N SER A 20 -2.99 17.12 -12.16
CA SER A 20 -4.15 16.47 -11.56
C SER A 20 -4.21 15.02 -12.08
N ILE A 21 -4.13 14.07 -11.16
CA ILE A 21 -4.25 12.65 -11.46
C ILE A 21 -5.68 12.43 -11.94
N ARG A 22 -5.83 11.97 -13.18
CA ARG A 22 -7.16 11.64 -13.71
C ARG A 22 -7.62 10.33 -13.06
N PRO A 23 -8.80 10.30 -12.42
CA PRO A 23 -9.34 9.07 -11.87
C PRO A 23 -9.48 8.00 -12.95
N PHE A 24 -9.24 6.74 -12.58
CA PHE A 24 -9.49 5.61 -13.46
C PHE A 24 -10.95 5.55 -13.86
N LYS A 25 -11.21 5.15 -15.11
CA LYS A 25 -12.57 5.12 -15.66
C LYS A 25 -13.32 3.83 -15.29
N SER A 26 -12.61 2.79 -14.89
CA SER A 26 -13.18 1.50 -14.48
C SER A 26 -12.31 0.77 -13.46
N SER A 27 -12.92 -0.17 -12.73
CA SER A 27 -12.20 -1.06 -11.81
C SER A 27 -11.20 -1.97 -12.55
N GLU A 28 -11.43 -2.26 -13.83
CA GLU A 28 -10.54 -3.08 -14.66
C GLU A 28 -9.23 -2.35 -14.97
N GLN A 29 -9.30 -1.05 -15.30
CA GLN A 29 -8.10 -0.24 -15.51
C GLN A 29 -7.24 -0.14 -14.24
N TYR A 30 -7.89 -0.03 -13.08
CA TYR A 30 -7.19 -0.03 -11.80
C TYR A 30 -6.48 -1.37 -11.56
N LEU A 31 -7.18 -2.48 -11.80
CA LEU A 31 -6.60 -3.81 -11.66
C LEU A 31 -5.41 -4.03 -12.61
N GLU A 32 -5.51 -3.54 -13.84
CA GLU A 32 -4.42 -3.65 -14.82
C GLU A 32 -3.19 -2.85 -14.39
N ALA A 33 -3.37 -1.63 -13.89
CA ALA A 33 -2.27 -0.83 -13.35
C ALA A 33 -1.58 -1.50 -12.15
N MET A 34 -2.36 -2.13 -11.26
CA MET A 34 -1.80 -2.89 -10.13
C MET A 34 -1.04 -4.14 -10.60
N LYS A 35 -1.54 -4.83 -11.63
CA LYS A 35 -0.83 -5.96 -12.26
C LYS A 35 0.48 -5.52 -12.89
N GLU A 36 0.49 -4.37 -13.56
CA GLU A 36 1.69 -3.79 -14.17
C GLU A 36 2.76 -3.48 -13.11
N ASP A 37 2.37 -2.84 -12.01
CA ASP A 37 3.28 -2.55 -10.87
C ASP A 37 3.85 -3.84 -10.24
N LEU A 38 2.99 -4.84 -10.00
CA LEU A 38 3.45 -6.14 -9.47
C LEU A 38 4.34 -6.91 -10.46
N ALA A 39 4.04 -6.83 -11.76
CA ALA A 39 4.86 -7.44 -12.79
C ALA A 39 6.25 -6.79 -12.85
N GLU A 40 6.31 -5.45 -12.85
CA GLU A 40 7.56 -4.71 -12.78
C GLU A 40 8.38 -5.07 -11.54
N TRP A 41 7.73 -5.11 -10.38
CA TRP A 41 8.38 -5.48 -9.15
C TRP A 41 8.99 -6.89 -9.19
N LEU A 42 8.24 -7.90 -9.65
CA LEU A 42 8.74 -9.27 -9.75
C LEU A 42 9.81 -9.42 -10.85
N ARG A 43 9.69 -8.67 -11.95
CA ARG A 43 10.71 -8.61 -13.01
C ARG A 43 12.03 -8.10 -12.46
N ASP A 44 12.01 -7.01 -11.72
CA ASP A 44 13.23 -6.39 -11.18
C ASP A 44 13.91 -7.27 -10.13
N LEU A 45 13.12 -7.95 -9.28
CA LEU A 45 13.66 -8.87 -8.27
C LEU A 45 14.28 -10.14 -8.86
N TYR A 46 13.71 -10.66 -9.95
CA TYR A 46 13.97 -12.04 -10.37
C TYR A 46 14.43 -12.21 -11.82
N GLY A 47 14.49 -11.12 -12.59
CA GLY A 47 14.87 -11.13 -14.00
C GLY A 47 13.85 -11.87 -14.88
N LEU A 48 12.56 -11.78 -14.55
CA LEU A 48 11.49 -12.49 -15.24
C LEU A 48 10.99 -11.72 -16.46
N ASP A 49 10.64 -12.43 -17.53
CA ASP A 49 9.85 -11.88 -18.63
C ASP A 49 8.37 -11.84 -18.24
N ILE A 50 8.02 -10.85 -17.42
CA ILE A 50 6.67 -10.67 -16.88
C ILE A 50 6.18 -9.23 -17.12
N ASP A 51 4.93 -9.14 -17.57
CA ASP A 51 4.18 -7.91 -17.78
C ASP A 51 2.72 -8.10 -17.31
N ALA A 52 1.90 -7.07 -17.44
CA ALA A 52 0.50 -7.14 -17.03
C ALA A 52 -0.31 -8.18 -17.83
N ALA A 53 0.02 -8.41 -19.11
CA ALA A 53 -0.72 -9.32 -19.98
C ALA A 53 -0.43 -10.80 -19.66
N ASN A 54 0.83 -11.14 -19.35
CA ASN A 54 1.26 -12.50 -19.02
C ASN A 54 1.34 -12.78 -17.52
N PHE A 55 1.09 -11.77 -16.66
CA PHE A 55 1.25 -11.81 -15.20
C PHE A 55 0.82 -13.14 -14.56
N LEU A 56 -0.44 -13.51 -14.77
CA LEU A 56 -1.02 -14.70 -14.15
C LEU A 56 -0.48 -16.00 -14.76
N HIS A 57 -0.09 -16.00 -16.05
CA HIS A 57 0.51 -17.17 -16.71
C HIS A 57 1.89 -17.48 -16.11
N VAL A 58 2.72 -16.45 -15.88
CA VAL A 58 4.03 -16.62 -15.24
C VAL A 58 3.89 -17.16 -13.81
N LEU A 59 2.82 -16.81 -13.11
CA LEU A 59 2.58 -17.23 -11.72
C LEU A 59 1.87 -18.59 -11.57
N GLU A 60 1.22 -19.13 -12.60
CA GLU A 60 0.24 -20.22 -12.44
C GLU A 60 0.81 -21.57 -12.04
N THR A 61 2.13 -21.77 -12.15
CA THR A 61 2.82 -22.96 -11.64
C THR A 61 3.10 -22.88 -10.14
N GLY A 62 2.93 -21.70 -9.54
CA GLY A 62 3.29 -21.38 -8.15
C GLY A 62 4.80 -21.22 -7.90
N LEU A 63 5.66 -21.52 -8.88
CA LEU A 63 7.12 -21.52 -8.68
C LEU A 63 7.68 -20.13 -8.36
N VAL A 64 7.21 -19.10 -9.04
CA VAL A 64 7.63 -17.72 -8.78
C VAL A 64 7.17 -17.28 -7.39
N LEU A 65 5.94 -17.61 -6.99
CA LEU A 65 5.41 -17.31 -5.66
C LEU A 65 6.24 -17.98 -4.56
N CYS A 66 6.58 -19.25 -4.77
CA CYS A 66 7.46 -20.00 -3.89
C CYS A 66 8.85 -19.39 -3.74
N ARG A 67 9.47 -19.04 -4.88
CA ARG A 67 10.78 -18.37 -4.91
C ARG A 67 10.70 -17.06 -4.13
N HIS A 68 9.63 -16.32 -4.30
CA HIS A 68 9.42 -15.05 -3.62
C HIS A 68 9.27 -15.20 -2.11
N ALA A 69 8.44 -16.13 -1.64
CA ALA A 69 8.32 -16.45 -0.22
C ALA A 69 9.67 -16.84 0.40
N ASN A 70 10.46 -17.67 -0.28
CA ASN A 70 11.79 -18.07 0.20
C ASN A 70 12.77 -16.89 0.27
N ALA A 71 12.78 -16.02 -0.74
CA ALA A 71 13.61 -14.82 -0.74
C ALA A 71 13.23 -13.85 0.40
N ILE A 72 11.93 -13.69 0.67
CA ILE A 72 11.44 -12.90 1.81
C ILE A 72 11.91 -13.51 3.13
N THR A 73 11.79 -14.83 3.30
CA THR A 73 12.30 -15.52 4.50
C THR A 73 13.80 -15.31 4.69
N GLU A 74 14.59 -15.43 3.63
CA GLU A 74 16.04 -15.18 3.68
C GLU A 74 16.35 -13.74 4.11
N ALA A 75 15.66 -12.75 3.54
CA ALA A 75 15.81 -11.35 3.92
C ALA A 75 15.43 -11.11 5.38
N ALA A 76 14.34 -11.71 5.86
CA ALA A 76 13.89 -11.60 7.25
C ALA A 76 14.91 -12.19 8.24
N LEU A 77 15.52 -13.33 7.90
CA LEU A 77 16.56 -13.95 8.71
C LEU A 77 17.84 -13.11 8.71
N ALA A 78 18.23 -12.54 7.57
CA ALA A 78 19.34 -11.62 7.47
C ALA A 78 19.09 -10.33 8.29
N PHE A 79 17.87 -9.80 8.27
CA PHE A 79 17.47 -8.65 9.07
C PHE A 79 17.52 -8.95 10.57
N LEU A 80 17.03 -10.12 10.99
CA LEU A 80 17.13 -10.57 12.39
C LEU A 80 18.59 -10.62 12.86
N ALA A 81 19.49 -11.15 12.04
CA ALA A 81 20.90 -11.26 12.37
C ALA A 81 21.58 -9.89 12.50
N GLN A 82 21.22 -8.93 11.65
CA GLN A 82 21.81 -7.58 11.62
C GLN A 82 21.23 -6.65 12.70
N ALA A 83 19.92 -6.73 12.96
CA ALA A 83 19.20 -5.80 13.82
C ALA A 83 18.21 -6.51 14.77
N PRO A 84 18.70 -7.37 15.69
CA PRO A 84 17.83 -8.21 16.52
C PRO A 84 16.86 -7.42 17.41
N ALA A 85 17.25 -6.23 17.89
CA ALA A 85 16.39 -5.39 18.72
C ALA A 85 15.19 -4.81 17.93
N GLN A 86 15.38 -4.48 16.65
CA GLN A 86 14.30 -3.99 15.78
C GLN A 86 13.41 -5.16 15.36
N ALA A 87 14.01 -6.31 15.05
CA ALA A 87 13.33 -7.54 14.68
C ALA A 87 12.36 -8.08 15.74
N GLN A 88 12.58 -7.83 17.03
CA GLN A 88 11.63 -8.21 18.10
C GLN A 88 10.28 -7.49 18.01
N ARG A 89 10.20 -6.38 17.28
CA ARG A 89 8.99 -5.54 17.18
C ARG A 89 8.10 -5.89 15.99
N ILE A 90 8.52 -6.84 15.15
CA ILE A 90 7.90 -7.12 13.85
C ILE A 90 7.75 -8.64 13.69
N PRO A 91 6.57 -9.14 13.27
CA PRO A 91 6.43 -10.53 12.84
C PRO A 91 7.36 -10.80 11.66
N LEU A 92 8.20 -11.84 11.78
CA LEU A 92 9.19 -12.21 10.77
C LEU A 92 9.01 -13.67 10.38
N PRO A 93 8.99 -13.99 9.08
CA PRO A 93 8.97 -15.38 8.63
C PRO A 93 10.23 -16.10 9.12
N ARG A 94 10.07 -17.34 9.58
CA ARG A 94 11.16 -18.18 10.10
C ARG A 94 11.45 -19.36 9.20
N ALA A 95 10.44 -19.83 8.47
CA ALA A 95 10.54 -20.94 7.55
C ALA A 95 10.17 -20.50 6.13
N GLY A 96 10.84 -21.10 5.14
CA GLY A 96 10.46 -20.97 3.74
C GLY A 96 9.32 -21.91 3.36
N VAL A 97 9.08 -22.00 2.06
CA VAL A 97 8.07 -22.86 1.44
C VAL A 97 8.74 -23.89 0.53
N SER A 98 8.26 -25.13 0.57
CA SER A 98 8.70 -26.22 -0.31
C SER A 98 7.87 -26.26 -1.59
N CYS A 99 8.54 -26.42 -2.73
CA CYS A 99 7.87 -26.39 -4.03
C CYS A 99 8.43 -27.42 -5.00
N ASN A 100 7.55 -27.96 -5.84
CA ASN A 100 7.87 -28.94 -6.85
C ASN A 100 8.26 -28.23 -8.16
N GLY A 101 9.56 -28.21 -8.46
CA GLY A 101 10.12 -27.62 -9.67
C GLY A 101 9.65 -28.25 -10.99
N ALA A 102 9.08 -29.46 -10.94
CA ALA A 102 8.53 -30.13 -12.13
C ALA A 102 7.06 -29.76 -12.42
N ALA A 103 6.44 -28.90 -11.59
CA ALA A 103 5.07 -28.46 -11.79
C ALA A 103 4.88 -27.81 -13.16
N GLN A 104 3.81 -28.21 -13.84
CA GLN A 104 3.40 -27.65 -15.12
C GLN A 104 2.08 -26.89 -14.95
N PRO A 105 1.78 -25.90 -15.80
CA PRO A 105 0.51 -25.20 -15.77
C PRO A 105 -0.71 -26.14 -15.73
N GLY A 106 -1.67 -25.83 -14.86
CA GLY A 106 -2.92 -26.57 -14.73
C GLY A 106 -2.84 -27.93 -14.01
N THR A 107 -1.66 -28.39 -13.59
CA THR A 107 -1.52 -29.68 -12.87
C THR A 107 -1.84 -29.58 -11.39
N PHE A 108 -2.02 -30.74 -10.74
CA PHE A 108 -2.17 -30.81 -9.29
C PHE A 108 -0.92 -30.27 -8.56
N GLN A 109 0.28 -30.53 -9.08
CA GLN A 109 1.54 -30.02 -8.52
C GLN A 109 1.61 -28.49 -8.55
N ALA A 110 1.08 -27.84 -9.60
CA ALA A 110 0.97 -26.39 -9.64
C ALA A 110 0.04 -25.86 -8.54
N ARG A 111 -1.12 -26.51 -8.35
CA ARG A 111 -2.06 -26.16 -7.27
C ARG A 111 -1.45 -26.36 -5.89
N ASP A 112 -0.66 -27.42 -5.70
CA ASP A 112 0.06 -27.69 -4.45
C ASP A 112 1.10 -26.59 -4.16
N ASN A 113 1.90 -26.17 -5.15
CA ASN A 113 2.84 -25.07 -4.97
C ASN A 113 2.13 -23.78 -4.55
N VAL A 114 1.01 -23.44 -5.20
CA VAL A 114 0.20 -22.25 -4.86
C VAL A 114 -0.40 -22.38 -3.44
N SER A 115 -0.89 -23.57 -3.08
CA SER A 115 -1.41 -23.87 -1.74
C SER A 115 -0.35 -23.69 -0.67
N ASN A 116 0.87 -24.20 -0.90
CA ASN A 116 1.98 -24.05 0.03
C ASN A 116 2.35 -22.57 0.22
N PHE A 117 2.35 -21.77 -0.86
CA PHE A 117 2.57 -20.33 -0.76
C PHE A 117 1.47 -19.63 0.05
N ILE A 118 0.19 -19.93 -0.20
CA ILE A 118 -0.93 -19.33 0.56
C ILE A 118 -0.82 -19.68 2.05
N GLN A 119 -0.49 -20.93 2.38
CA GLN A 119 -0.28 -21.36 3.76
C GLN A 119 0.89 -20.62 4.41
N TRP A 120 1.98 -20.40 3.67
CA TRP A 120 3.12 -19.62 4.12
C TRP A 120 2.74 -18.15 4.39
N CYS A 121 2.00 -17.50 3.47
CA CYS A 121 1.50 -16.14 3.66
C CYS A 121 0.66 -15.99 4.93
N ARG A 122 -0.24 -16.95 5.18
CA ARG A 122 -1.07 -16.99 6.39
C ARG A 122 -0.22 -17.14 7.64
N LYS A 123 0.69 -18.12 7.66
CA LYS A 123 1.37 -18.56 8.88
C LYS A 123 2.59 -17.69 9.23
N GLU A 124 3.43 -17.42 8.24
CA GLU A 124 4.75 -16.81 8.43
C GLU A 124 4.70 -15.29 8.24
N MET A 125 3.74 -14.79 7.42
CA MET A 125 3.55 -13.37 7.15
C MET A 125 2.31 -12.76 7.82
N ASP A 126 1.45 -13.57 8.46
CA ASP A 126 0.22 -13.17 9.17
C ASP A 126 -0.86 -12.49 8.28
N ILE A 127 -0.83 -12.75 6.96
CA ILE A 127 -1.73 -12.07 6.01
C ILE A 127 -3.18 -12.45 6.31
N GLN A 128 -4.05 -11.44 6.42
CA GLN A 128 -5.44 -11.63 6.84
C GLN A 128 -6.27 -12.33 5.75
N GLU A 129 -7.17 -13.23 6.14
CA GLU A 129 -8.01 -14.01 5.20
C GLU A 129 -8.76 -13.14 4.19
N VAL A 130 -9.20 -11.94 4.61
CA VAL A 130 -9.97 -11.02 3.78
C VAL A 130 -9.23 -10.53 2.52
N VAL A 131 -7.89 -10.57 2.52
CA VAL A 131 -7.08 -10.22 1.35
C VAL A 131 -6.35 -11.41 0.72
N MET A 132 -6.47 -12.61 1.29
CA MET A 132 -5.88 -13.81 0.71
C MET A 132 -6.70 -14.31 -0.49
N PHE A 133 -6.04 -15.05 -1.36
CA PHE A 133 -6.66 -15.70 -2.52
C PHE A 133 -6.64 -17.23 -2.35
N GLU A 134 -7.47 -17.91 -3.14
CA GLU A 134 -7.51 -19.37 -3.23
C GLU A 134 -6.75 -19.89 -4.45
N THR A 135 -6.38 -21.17 -4.45
CA THR A 135 -5.62 -21.75 -5.59
C THR A 135 -6.34 -21.57 -6.93
N GLU A 136 -7.66 -21.65 -6.95
CA GLU A 136 -8.47 -21.47 -8.16
C GLU A 136 -8.51 -20.02 -8.65
N ASP A 137 -8.30 -19.03 -7.77
CA ASP A 137 -8.27 -17.62 -8.15
C ASP A 137 -7.12 -17.32 -9.12
N LEU A 138 -6.01 -18.03 -8.95
CA LEU A 138 -4.84 -17.95 -9.82
C LEU A 138 -4.88 -18.98 -10.94
N VAL A 139 -5.09 -20.26 -10.63
CA VAL A 139 -4.95 -21.34 -11.63
C VAL A 139 -6.11 -21.34 -12.63
N LEU A 140 -7.32 -21.04 -12.18
CA LEU A 140 -8.52 -20.97 -13.02
C LEU A 140 -9.00 -19.54 -13.28
N ARG A 141 -8.24 -18.54 -12.82
CA ARG A 141 -8.52 -17.11 -13.02
C ARG A 141 -9.88 -16.69 -12.46
N LYS A 142 -10.37 -17.37 -11.41
CA LYS A 142 -11.70 -17.11 -10.83
C LYS A 142 -11.80 -15.72 -10.20
N ASN A 143 -10.73 -15.26 -9.54
CA ASN A 143 -10.71 -13.95 -8.89
C ASN A 143 -9.30 -13.33 -8.88
N VAL A 144 -8.94 -12.74 -10.02
CA VAL A 144 -7.64 -12.07 -10.21
C VAL A 144 -7.38 -10.96 -9.19
N LYS A 145 -8.44 -10.24 -8.77
CA LYS A 145 -8.33 -9.16 -7.79
C LYS A 145 -7.77 -9.66 -6.46
N ASN A 146 -8.20 -10.83 -5.98
CA ASN A 146 -7.68 -11.40 -4.73
C ASN A 146 -6.18 -11.70 -4.83
N VAL A 147 -5.73 -12.25 -5.96
CA VAL A 147 -4.29 -12.54 -6.18
C VAL A 147 -3.46 -11.26 -6.08
N VAL A 148 -3.90 -10.21 -6.78
CA VAL A 148 -3.22 -8.91 -6.80
C VAL A 148 -3.19 -8.28 -5.40
N LEU A 149 -4.32 -8.24 -4.69
CA LEU A 149 -4.40 -7.64 -3.35
C LEU A 149 -3.52 -8.37 -2.33
N CYS A 150 -3.50 -9.71 -2.37
CA CYS A 150 -2.65 -10.52 -1.51
C CYS A 150 -1.16 -10.20 -1.73
N LEU A 151 -0.72 -10.07 -2.98
CA LEU A 151 0.67 -9.78 -3.32
C LEU A 151 1.11 -8.37 -2.92
N LEU A 152 0.23 -7.37 -3.05
CA LEU A 152 0.51 -6.02 -2.55
C LEU A 152 0.67 -6.00 -1.03
N GLU A 153 -0.22 -6.68 -0.30
CA GLU A 153 -0.10 -6.80 1.15
C GLU A 153 1.18 -7.52 1.56
N LEU A 154 1.56 -8.57 0.83
CA LEU A 154 2.84 -9.25 1.03
C LEU A 154 4.03 -8.30 0.85
N GLY A 155 4.02 -7.50 -0.23
CA GLY A 155 5.05 -6.49 -0.50
C GLY A 155 5.16 -5.45 0.62
N ARG A 156 4.03 -4.94 1.12
CA ARG A 156 3.99 -4.02 2.28
C ARG A 156 4.67 -4.59 3.51
N ARG A 157 4.43 -5.86 3.81
CA ARG A 157 5.03 -6.51 4.98
C ARG A 157 6.51 -6.79 4.80
N ALA A 158 6.90 -7.28 3.62
CA ALA A 158 8.28 -7.64 3.31
C ALA A 158 9.22 -6.42 3.30
N TRP A 159 8.70 -5.24 2.95
CA TRP A 159 9.43 -3.97 3.00
C TRP A 159 10.06 -3.68 4.36
N ARG A 160 9.36 -4.04 5.45
CA ARG A 160 9.74 -3.72 6.83
C ARG A 160 11.06 -4.37 7.27
N PHE A 161 11.54 -5.36 6.52
CA PHE A 161 12.80 -6.05 6.80
C PHE A 161 13.68 -6.18 5.56
N GLY A 162 13.52 -5.26 4.59
CA GLY A 162 14.53 -4.96 3.57
C GLY A 162 14.30 -5.54 2.18
N VAL A 163 13.14 -6.17 1.92
CA VAL A 163 12.78 -6.59 0.56
C VAL A 163 12.20 -5.39 -0.17
N ALA A 164 12.64 -5.12 -1.40
CA ALA A 164 12.06 -4.02 -2.19
C ALA A 164 10.53 -4.18 -2.32
N ALA A 165 9.78 -3.09 -2.29
CA ALA A 165 8.32 -3.09 -2.40
C ALA A 165 7.86 -2.60 -3.79
N PRO A 166 6.66 -3.01 -4.24
CA PRO A 166 6.00 -2.43 -5.41
C PRO A 166 5.87 -0.90 -5.28
N THR A 167 5.82 -0.18 -6.40
CA THR A 167 5.77 1.29 -6.38
C THR A 167 4.52 1.77 -5.68
N LEU A 168 3.37 1.12 -5.90
CA LEU A 168 2.12 1.50 -5.26
C LEU A 168 2.24 1.48 -3.73
N VAL A 169 2.83 0.42 -3.17
CA VAL A 169 3.04 0.28 -1.72
C VAL A 169 3.96 1.37 -1.20
N ARG A 170 5.05 1.69 -1.92
CA ARG A 170 5.98 2.75 -1.52
C ARG A 170 5.31 4.11 -1.46
N LEU A 171 4.45 4.41 -2.44
CA LEU A 171 3.68 5.66 -2.48
C LEU A 171 2.66 5.74 -1.35
N GLU A 172 1.99 4.63 -1.03
CA GLU A 172 1.04 4.58 0.10
C GLU A 172 1.74 4.89 1.44
N GLU A 173 2.92 4.30 1.68
CA GLU A 173 3.69 4.58 2.90
C GLU A 173 4.21 6.03 2.95
N GLU A 174 4.58 6.63 1.81
CA GLU A 174 4.96 8.04 1.71
C GLU A 174 3.79 8.97 2.08
N ILE A 175 2.60 8.69 1.54
CA ILE A 175 1.38 9.45 1.85
C ILE A 175 1.00 9.30 3.34
N ASP A 176 1.06 8.09 3.89
CA ASP A 176 0.75 7.84 5.31
C ASP A 176 1.75 8.53 6.24
N GLU A 177 3.01 8.66 5.83
CA GLU A 177 4.04 9.42 6.54
C GLU A 177 3.74 10.92 6.54
N GLU A 178 3.44 11.49 5.37
CA GLU A 178 3.07 12.91 5.23
C GLU A 178 1.85 13.24 6.09
N LEU A 179 0.79 12.45 6.00
CA LEU A 179 -0.45 12.66 6.75
C LEU A 179 -0.22 12.60 8.27
N ARG A 180 0.62 11.66 8.73
CA ARG A 180 0.96 11.53 10.15
C ARG A 180 1.80 12.70 10.64
N GLN A 181 2.68 13.26 9.80
CA GLN A 181 3.42 14.47 10.13
C GLN A 181 2.47 15.68 10.22
N GLU A 182 1.54 15.84 9.28
CA GLU A 182 0.52 16.91 9.32
C GLU A 182 -0.36 16.82 10.57
N LEU A 183 -0.83 15.63 10.94
CA LEU A 183 -1.65 15.41 12.14
C LEU A 183 -0.86 15.59 13.45
N ALA A 184 0.46 15.40 13.42
CA ALA A 184 1.34 15.62 14.56
C ALA A 184 1.70 17.10 14.77
N LEU A 185 1.40 17.99 13.81
CA LEU A 185 1.57 19.42 13.99
C LEU A 185 0.55 19.94 15.01
N PRO A 186 0.98 20.71 16.04
CA PRO A 186 0.04 21.43 16.89
C PRO A 186 -0.86 22.30 16.01
N LEU A 187 -2.18 22.32 16.31
CA LEU A 187 -3.09 23.31 15.72
C LEU A 187 -2.41 24.68 15.76
N PRO A 188 -2.50 25.49 14.69
CA PRO A 188 -1.97 26.86 14.72
C PRO A 188 -2.50 27.53 15.97
N GLN A 189 -1.59 27.85 16.91
CA GLN A 189 -1.97 28.58 18.11
C GLN A 189 -2.62 29.87 17.61
N PRO A 190 -3.84 30.22 18.07
CA PRO A 190 -4.39 31.52 17.74
C PRO A 190 -3.34 32.56 18.13
N GLY A 191 -2.94 33.38 17.15
CA GLY A 191 -1.86 34.34 17.35
C GLY A 191 -2.16 35.29 18.51
N PRO A 192 -1.16 36.00 19.04
CA PRO A 192 -1.33 36.88 20.21
C PRO A 192 -2.30 38.05 20.00
N ASP A 193 -2.79 38.26 18.77
CA ASP A 193 -3.67 39.35 18.42
C ASP A 193 -5.05 38.83 18.02
N GLY A 194 -6.02 39.02 18.92
CA GLY A 194 -7.44 38.96 18.57
C GLY A 194 -8.28 38.08 19.47
N ALA A 195 -8.42 38.47 20.74
CA ALA A 195 -9.63 38.17 21.48
C ALA A 195 -10.81 38.87 20.78
N GLU A 196 -11.37 38.25 19.74
CA GLU A 196 -12.75 38.51 19.37
C GLU A 196 -13.61 37.56 20.20
N SER A 197 -14.17 38.11 21.26
CA SER A 197 -15.24 37.52 22.03
C SER A 197 -16.38 37.19 21.06
N HIS A 198 -16.45 35.93 20.63
CA HIS A 198 -17.66 35.37 20.04
C HIS A 198 -18.74 35.47 21.11
N GLN A 199 -19.54 36.55 21.03
CA GLN A 199 -20.80 36.62 21.73
C GLN A 199 -21.61 35.40 21.30
N PRO A 200 -22.16 34.61 22.24
CA PRO A 200 -23.07 33.54 21.87
C PRO A 200 -24.22 34.18 21.09
N LEU A 201 -24.54 33.60 19.93
CA LEU A 201 -25.74 33.97 19.18
C LEU A 201 -26.92 33.94 20.16
N GLN A 202 -27.42 35.12 20.55
CA GLN A 202 -28.71 35.24 21.19
C GLN A 202 -29.75 34.84 20.14
N VAL A 203 -30.26 33.61 20.26
CA VAL A 203 -31.53 33.25 19.66
C VAL A 203 -32.60 34.16 20.29
N PRO A 204 -33.34 34.95 19.49
CA PRO A 204 -34.45 35.73 20.02
C PRO A 204 -35.47 34.78 20.65
N SER A 205 -35.65 34.91 21.97
CA SER A 205 -36.68 34.19 22.71
C SER A 205 -38.03 34.84 22.40
N SER A 206 -38.59 34.52 21.25
CA SER A 206 -39.92 34.98 20.85
C SER A 206 -40.63 33.96 19.97
N VAL A 207 -40.63 32.68 20.38
CA VAL A 207 -41.68 31.71 20.04
C VAL A 207 -41.88 30.74 21.21
N LEU A 208 -42.31 31.24 22.36
CA LEU A 208 -42.91 30.43 23.42
C LEU A 208 -43.74 31.42 24.26
N HIS A 209 -44.98 31.66 23.84
CA HIS A 209 -46.19 31.75 24.66
C HIS A 209 -47.33 32.44 23.91
N GLY A 210 -48.38 31.67 23.63
CA GLY A 210 -49.74 32.16 23.43
C GLY A 210 -50.51 31.26 22.46
N GLN A 211 -51.61 30.60 22.81
CA GLN A 211 -52.46 30.62 24.01
C GLN A 211 -53.19 29.28 24.06
N GLY A 212 -53.38 28.75 25.27
CA GLY A 212 -54.53 27.91 25.55
C GLY A 212 -55.74 28.79 25.82
N VAL A 213 -56.87 28.43 25.22
CA VAL A 213 -58.22 28.40 25.80
C VAL A 213 -58.89 27.17 25.22
#